data_AF-A0A1C0S769-F1
#
_entry.id   AF-A0A1C0S769-F1
#
_cell.length_a   1.000
_cell.length_b   1.000
_cell.length_c   1.000
_cell.angle_alpha   90.00
_cell.angle_beta   90.00
_cell.angle_gamma   90.00
#
_symmetry.space_group_name_H-M   'P 1'
#
loop_
_entity.id
_entity.type
_entity.pdbx_description
1 polymer ?
#
loop_
_entity_poly.entity_id
_entity_poly.type
_entity_poly.pdbx_seq_one_letter_code
_entity_poly.pdbx_strand_id
1 'polypeptide(L)' 'MSKADERITHLEETVAHQAKTIEELSDQLAEQWKVVEQTRAKLDRLTERFLSLEEQSLDAPAITRPPHY' A
#
# COMPACT_ATOMS: atom_id res chain seq x y z
N MET A 1 -13.40 -5.11 -49.90
CA MET A 1 -13.32 -4.01 -48.92
C MET A 1 -12.19 -3.09 -49.33
N SER A 2 -12.24 -1.80 -48.96
CA SER A 2 -11.14 -0.89 -49.22
C SER A 2 -9.98 -1.18 -48.27
N LYS A 3 -8.73 -0.96 -48.71
CA LYS A 3 -7.54 -1.00 -47.84
C LYS A 3 -7.67 -0.05 -46.64
N ALA A 4 -8.45 1.03 -46.78
CA ALA A 4 -8.76 1.93 -45.67
C ALA A 4 -9.68 1.26 -44.63
N ASP A 5 -10.71 0.53 -45.06
CA ASP A 5 -11.66 -0.15 -44.17
C ASP A 5 -10.95 -1.25 -43.36
N GLU A 6 -10.06 -2.00 -44.00
CA GLU A 6 -9.24 -3.04 -43.34
C GLU A 6 -8.32 -2.42 -42.26
N ARG A 7 -7.72 -1.27 -42.56
CA ARG A 7 -6.86 -0.56 -41.60
C ARG A 7 -7.66 0.02 -40.43
N ILE A 8 -8.87 0.51 -40.67
CA ILE A 8 -9.78 0.99 -39.62
C ILE A 8 -10.17 -0.17 -38.71
N THR A 9 -10.58 -1.31 -39.28
CA THR A 9 -10.96 -2.50 -38.52
C THR A 9 -9.84 -2.96 -37.59
N HIS A 10 -8.60 -3.04 -38.09
CA HIS A 10 -7.45 -3.42 -37.27
C HIS A 10 -7.17 -2.41 -36.14
N LEU A 11 -7.36 -1.11 -36.39
CA LEU A 11 -7.19 -0.10 -35.36
C LEU A 11 -8.28 -0.23 -34.28
N GLU A 12 -9.52 -0.48 -34.66
CA GLU A 12 -10.63 -0.71 -33.72
C GLU A 12 -10.38 -1.94 -32.84
N GLU A 13 -9.93 -3.06 -33.44
CA GLU A 13 -9.53 -4.26 -32.70
C GLU A 13 -8.40 -3.96 -31.71
N THR A 14 -7.38 -3.22 -32.16
CA THR A 14 -6.25 -2.84 -31.31
C THR A 14 -6.69 -1.95 -30.14
N VAL A 15 -7.53 -0.95 -30.41
CA VAL A 15 -8.05 -0.03 -29.38
C VAL A 15 -8.93 -0.78 -28.38
N ALA A 16 -9.77 -1.70 -28.83
CA ALA A 16 -10.59 -2.52 -27.95
C ALA A 16 -9.73 -3.40 -27.02
N HIS A 17 -8.68 -4.02 -27.56
CA HIS A 17 -7.75 -4.80 -26.75
C HIS A 17 -7.01 -3.93 -25.73
N GLN A 18 -6.51 -2.76 -26.15
CA GLN A 18 -5.84 -1.82 -25.27
C GLN A 18 -6.75 -1.29 -24.17
N ALA A 19 -8.01 -0.97 -24.49
CA ALA A 19 -8.99 -0.51 -23.50
C ALA A 19 -9.19 -1.55 -22.39
N LYS A 20 -9.36 -2.82 -22.78
CA LYS A 20 -9.47 -3.93 -21.83
C LYS A 20 -8.22 -4.08 -20.96
N THR A 21 -7.03 -4.03 -21.56
CA THR A 21 -5.77 -4.10 -20.80
C THR A 21 -5.63 -2.95 -19.80
N ILE A 22 -6.03 -1.74 -20.18
CA ILE A 22 -5.99 -0.58 -19.28
C ILE A 22 -6.94 -0.77 -18.09
N GLU A 23 -8.14 -1.29 -18.32
CA GLU A 23 -9.10 -1.60 -17.25
C GLU A 23 -8.53 -2.63 -16.26
N GLU A 24 -7.98 -3.73 -16.77
CA GLU A 24 -7.34 -4.76 -15.95
C GLU A 24 -6.17 -4.20 -15.11
N LEU A 25 -5.32 -3.35 -15.71
CA LEU A 25 -4.22 -2.68 -15.01
C LEU A 25 -4.71 -1.70 -13.95
N SER A 26 -5.81 -0.98 -14.23
CA SER A 26 -6.42 -0.05 -13.28
C SER A 26 -6.97 -0.77 -12.06
N ASP A 27 -7.64 -1.91 -12.25
CA ASP A 27 -8.14 -2.75 -11.17
C ASP A 27 -7.00 -3.29 -10.29
N GLN A 28 -5.91 -3.74 -10.92
CA GLN A 28 -4.71 -4.17 -10.21
C GLN A 28 -4.08 -3.03 -9.40
N LEU A 29 -3.99 -1.83 -9.97
CA LEU A 29 -3.47 -0.65 -9.27
C LEU A 29 -4.32 -0.28 -8.06
N ALA A 30 -5.66 -0.35 -8.21
CA ALA A 30 -6.58 -0.08 -7.12
C ALA A 30 -6.43 -1.10 -5.97
N GLU A 31 -6.19 -2.37 -6.28
CA GLU A 31 -5.94 -3.39 -5.25
C GLU A 31 -4.59 -3.17 -4.55
N GLN A 32 -3.54 -2.86 -5.31
CA GLN A 32 -2.23 -2.54 -4.73
C GLN A 32 -2.28 -1.31 -3.83
N TRP A 33 -3.07 -0.29 -4.19
CA TRP A 33 -3.27 0.89 -3.36
C TRP A 33 -3.78 0.54 -1.97
N LYS A 34 -4.74 -0.39 -1.87
CA LYS A 34 -5.25 -0.87 -0.57
C LYS A 34 -4.16 -1.53 0.27
N VAL A 35 -3.30 -2.34 -0.36
CA VAL A 35 -2.18 -3.00 0.33
C VAL A 35 -1.18 -1.97 0.88
N VAL A 36 -0.87 -0.93 0.08
CA VAL A 36 0.00 0.17 0.51
C VAL A 36 -0.61 0.89 1.71
N GLU A 37 -1.90 1.21 1.66
CA GLU A 37 -2.56 1.92 2.75
C GLU A 37 -2.61 1.09 4.04
N GLN A 38 -2.90 -0.21 3.94
CA GLN A 38 -2.84 -1.12 5.09
C GLN A 38 -1.43 -1.22 5.68
N THR A 39 -0.41 -1.21 4.83
CA THR A 39 0.99 -1.28 5.27
C THR A 39 1.39 0.00 5.98
N ARG A 40 1.00 1.17 5.44
CA ARG A 40 1.19 2.48 6.07
C ARG A 40 0.54 2.52 7.45
N ALA A 41 -0.74 2.15 7.55
CA ALA A 41 -1.45 2.13 8.83
C ALA A 41 -0.80 1.20 9.88
N LYS A 42 -0.28 0.04 9.45
CA LYS A 42 0.46 -0.86 10.34
C LYS A 42 1.77 -0.25 10.81
N LEU A 43 2.49 0.43 9.93
CA LEU A 43 3.74 1.12 10.27
C LEU A 43 3.49 2.24 11.29
N ASP A 44 2.46 3.07 11.07
CA ASP A 44 2.09 4.14 11.99
C ASP A 44 1.77 3.59 13.39
N ARG A 45 0.96 2.52 13.45
CA ARG A 45 0.64 1.85 14.73
C ARG A 45 1.86 1.25 15.43
N LEU A 46 2.82 0.70 14.67
CA LEU A 46 4.06 0.18 15.24
C LEU A 46 4.91 1.31 15.82
N THR A 47 4.98 2.45 15.13
CA THR A 47 5.66 3.66 15.61
C THR A 47 5.04 4.17 16.91
N GLU A 48 3.71 4.31 16.96
CA GLU A 48 3.00 4.75 18.17
C GLU A 48 3.29 3.82 19.36
N ARG A 49 3.21 2.51 19.16
CA ARG A 49 3.51 1.53 20.22
C ARG A 49 4.96 1.61 20.69
N PHE A 50 5.90 1.85 19.78
CA PHE A 50 7.30 1.98 20.13
C PHE A 50 7.54 3.20 21.02
N LEU A 51 6.95 4.35 20.67
CA LEU A 51 7.02 5.57 21.49
C LEU A 51 6.40 5.37 22.88
N SER A 52 5.23 4.74 22.97
CA SER A 52 4.61 4.44 24.26
C SER A 52 5.46 3.51 25.14
N LEU A 53 6.19 2.57 24.55
CA LEU A 53 7.12 1.70 25.30
C LEU A 53 8.37 2.45 25.75
N GLU A 54 8.89 3.37 24.94
CA GLU A 54 10.01 4.22 25.30
C GLU A 54 9.66 5.15 26.47
N GLU A 55 8.50 5.81 26.44
CA GLU A 55 7.99 6.63 27.54
C GLU A 55 7.85 5.83 28.84
N GLN A 56 7.24 4.63 28.78
CA GLN A 56 7.11 3.76 29.95
C GLN A 56 8.45 3.27 30.50
N SER A 57 9.45 3.07 29.64
CA SER A 57 10.79 2.65 30.07
C SER A 57 11.56 3.77 30.78
N LEU A 58 11.28 5.03 30.47
CA LEU A 58 11.90 6.19 31.13
C LEU A 58 11.32 6.43 32.53
N ASP A 59 10.05 6.08 32.75
CA ASP A 59 9.36 6.20 34.03
C ASP A 59 9.56 5.01 34.99
N ALA A 60 10.32 3.98 34.57
CA ALA A 60 10.61 2.84 35.44
C ALA A 60 11.47 3.29 36.64
N PRO A 61 11.01 3.10 37.90
CA PRO A 61 11.79 3.51 39.06
C PRO A 61 13.13 2.78 39.09
N ALA A 62 14.20 3.51 39.38
CA ALA A 62 15.54 2.95 39.49
C ALA A 62 15.52 1.72 40.41
N ILE A 63 16.16 0.64 39.99
CA ILE A 63 16.35 -0.56 40.83
C ILE A 63 17.28 -0.18 41.99
N THR A 64 16.72 0.39 43.05
CA THR A 64 17.46 0.72 44.27
C THR A 64 17.45 -0.49 45.19
N ARG A 65 18.62 -0.82 45.78
CA ARG A 65 18.69 -1.91 46.78
C ARG A 65 17.77 -1.60 47.97
N PRO A 66 17.09 -2.61 48.54
CA PRO A 66 16.24 -2.40 49.71
C PRO A 66 17.02 -1.76 50.87
N PRO A 67 16.43 -0.82 51.62
CA PRO A 67 17.07 -0.25 52.80
C PRO A 67 17.30 -1.35 53.84
N HIS A 68 18.56 -1.54 54.24
CA HIS A 68 18.90 -2.38 55.37
C HIS A 68 18.42 -1.69 56.67
N TYR A 69 17.59 -2.38 57.44
CA TYR A 69 17.23 -2.03 58.82
C TYR A 69 17.90 -3.01 59.78
#